data_AF-A0A3D5EXN3-F1
#
_entry.id   AF-A0A3D5EXN3-F1
#
_cell.length_a   1.000
_cell.length_b   1.000
_cell.length_c   1.000
_cell.angle_alpha   90.00
_cell.angle_beta   90.00
_cell.angle_gamma   90.00
#
_symmetry.space_group_name_H-M   'P 1'
#
loop_
_entity.id
_entity.type
_entity.pdbx_description
1 polymer ?
#
loop_
_entity_poly.entity_id
_entity_poly.type
_entity_poly.pdbx_seq_one_letter_code
_entity_poly.pdbx_strand_id
1 'polypeptide(L)' 'MTNRLSAALEIAERSDTGLVRGQNEDSVLADARHGLAILADGMGGYNAGEVAS' A
#
# COMPACT_ATOMS: atom_id res chain seq x y z
N MET A 1 21.92 10.42 4.85
CA MET A 1 21.57 11.01 3.54
C MET A 1 20.15 11.52 3.68
N THR A 2 19.91 12.84 3.61
CA THR A 2 18.57 13.40 3.83
C THR A 2 17.79 13.34 2.52
N ASN A 3 16.67 12.64 2.50
CA ASN A 3 15.83 12.56 1.31
C ASN A 3 15.13 13.90 1.08
N ARG A 4 15.31 14.47 -0.12
CA ARG A 4 14.71 15.77 -0.48
C ARG A 4 13.21 15.68 -0.76
N LEU A 5 12.67 14.49 -0.94
CA LEU A 5 11.25 14.28 -1.23
C LEU A 5 10.34 14.75 -0.09
N SER A 6 10.78 14.67 1.18
CA SER A 6 9.96 15.12 2.32
C SER A 6 9.71 16.63 2.37
N ALA A 7 10.48 17.44 1.64
CA ALA A 7 10.24 18.88 1.50
C ALA A 7 9.25 19.21 0.37
N ALA A 8 8.95 18.24 -0.49
CA ALA A 8 8.10 18.42 -1.67
C ALA A 8 6.81 17.59 -1.61
N LEU A 9 6.82 16.46 -0.89
CA LEU A 9 5.73 15.51 -0.78
C LEU A 9 5.51 15.12 0.68
N GLU A 10 4.26 15.22 1.10
CA GLU A 10 3.74 14.52 2.27
C GLU A 10 3.17 13.18 1.78
N ILE A 11 3.56 12.07 2.43
CA ILE A 11 3.12 10.73 2.05
C ILE A 11 2.27 10.18 3.20
N ALA A 12 1.07 9.73 2.86
CA ALA A 12 0.17 9.02 3.77
C ALA A 12 -0.38 7.77 3.06
N GLU A 13 -0.70 6.75 3.83
CA GLU A 13 -1.30 5.51 3.33
C GLU A 13 -2.62 5.22 4.04
N ARG A 14 -3.57 4.64 3.30
CA ARG A 14 -4.83 4.14 3.83
C ARG A 14 -5.36 3.07 2.88
N SER A 15 -5.83 1.96 3.42
CA SER A 15 -6.51 0.91 2.67
C SER A 15 -7.78 0.50 3.41
N ASP A 16 -8.78 0.03 2.68
CA ASP A 16 -10.09 -0.37 3.19
C ASP A 16 -10.66 -1.50 2.33
N THR A 17 -11.27 -2.51 2.95
CA THR A 17 -11.87 -3.66 2.25
C THR A 17 -13.03 -3.26 1.33
N GLY A 18 -13.69 -2.13 1.63
CA GLY A 18 -14.95 -1.75 1.03
C GLY A 18 -16.13 -2.58 1.56
N LEU A 19 -17.27 -2.48 0.86
CA LEU A 19 -18.56 -3.02 1.34
C LEU A 19 -18.93 -4.40 0.77
N VAL A 20 -18.23 -4.86 -0.26
CA VAL A 20 -18.62 -6.05 -1.05
C VAL A 20 -17.71 -7.24 -0.77
N ARG A 21 -16.41 -7.02 -0.57
CA ARG A 21 -15.44 -8.10 -0.34
C ARG A 21 -15.40 -8.48 1.14
N GLY A 22 -15.12 -9.75 1.41
CA GLY A 22 -14.94 -10.27 2.76
C GLY A 22 -13.53 -10.04 3.33
N GLN A 23 -12.54 -9.84 2.45
CA GLN A 23 -11.15 -9.59 2.81
C GLN A 23 -10.55 -8.50 1.93
N ASN A 24 -9.67 -7.69 2.51
CA ASN A 24 -8.87 -6.74 1.76
C ASN A 24 -7.61 -7.45 1.27
N GLU A 25 -7.43 -7.50 -0.05
CA GLU A 25 -6.24 -8.08 -0.67
C GLU A 25 -5.27 -6.97 -1.13
N ASP A 26 -5.54 -5.71 -0.80
CA ASP A 26 -4.64 -4.58 -1.04
C ASP A 26 -3.63 -4.42 0.11
N SER A 27 -2.35 -4.27 -0.23
CA SER A 27 -1.26 -3.94 0.67
C SER A 27 -0.64 -2.59 0.27
N VAL A 28 -0.43 -1.72 1.26
CA VAL A 28 0.21 -0.39 1.06
C VAL A 28 1.40 -0.24 1.99
N LEU A 29 2.45 0.45 1.51
CA LEU A 29 3.61 0.85 2.30
C LEU A 29 4.04 2.28 1.95
N ALA A 30 4.13 3.14 2.95
CA ALA A 30 4.73 4.47 2.89
C ALA A 30 6.02 4.53 3.71
N ASP A 31 7.16 4.82 3.05
CA ASP A 31 8.42 5.14 3.73
C ASP A 31 8.94 6.51 3.27
N ALA A 32 8.53 7.55 3.99
CA ALA A 32 8.93 8.92 3.71
C ALA A 32 10.44 9.16 3.89
N ARG A 33 11.14 8.35 4.71
CA ARG A 33 12.60 8.49 4.89
C ARG A 33 13.34 8.06 3.63
N HIS A 34 12.87 7.00 2.99
CA HIS A 34 13.41 6.49 1.72
C HIS A 34 12.70 7.08 0.49
N GLY A 35 11.60 7.81 0.68
CA GLY A 35 10.83 8.46 -0.39
C GLY A 35 10.09 7.44 -1.25
N LEU A 36 9.62 6.36 -0.62
CA LEU A 36 8.93 5.26 -1.26
C LEU A 36 7.44 5.29 -0.88
N ALA A 37 6.61 5.02 -1.87
CA ALA A 37 5.20 4.69 -1.71
C ALA A 37 4.92 3.48 -2.61
N ILE A 38 4.38 2.41 -2.03
CA ILE A 38 4.15 1.12 -2.70
C ILE A 38 2.68 0.74 -2.50
N LEU A 39 2.06 0.24 -3.56
CA LEU A 39 0.74 -0.38 -3.56
C LEU A 39 0.84 -1.72 -4.28
N ALA A 40 0.30 -2.76 -3.66
CA ALA A 40 0.14 -4.09 -4.24
C ALA A 40 -1.33 -4.53 -4.11
N ASP A 41 -1.95 -4.93 -5.21
CA ASP A 41 -3.34 -5.39 -5.29
C ASP A 41 -3.32 -6.91 -5.51
N GLY A 42 -3.78 -7.65 -4.50
CA GLY A 42 -3.90 -9.10 -4.57
C GLY A 42 -5.07 -9.50 -5.45
N MET A 43 -4.80 -10.35 -6.45
CA MET A 43 -5.84 -10.77 -7.39
C MET A 43 -6.88 -11.68 -6.72
N GLY A 44 -8.08 -11.16 -6.51
CA GLY A 44 -9.20 -11.93 -5.96
C GLY A 44 -9.60 -13.15 -6.80
N GLY A 45 -9.95 -14.23 -6.12
CA GLY A 45 -10.34 -15.51 -6.71
C GLY A 45 -9.19 -16.52 -6.89
N TYR A 46 -7.96 -16.12 -6.59
CA TYR A 46 -6.83 -17.03 -6.36
C TYR A 46 -6.61 -17.22 -4.86
N ASN A 47 -6.10 -18.39 -4.47
CA ASN A 47 -5.78 -18.62 -3.07
C ASN A 47 -4.67 -17.67 -2.62
N ALA A 48 -4.87 -17.06 -1.44
CA ALA A 48 -3.88 -16.26 -0.73
C ALA A 48 -3.47 -14.96 -1.46
N GLY A 49 -4.44 -14.26 -2.06
CA GLY A 49 -4.21 -12.94 -2.68
C GLY A 49 -3.59 -11.94 -1.70
N GLU A 50 -4.00 -12.00 -0.43
CA GLU A 50 -3.47 -11.22 0.69
C GLU A 50 -2.03 -11.57 1.11
N VAL A 51 -1.53 -12.75 0.72
CA VAL A 51 -0.15 -13.18 1.03
C VAL A 51 0.80 -12.77 -0.10
N ALA A 52 0.27 -12.66 -1.32
CA ALA A 52 1.05 -12.22 -2.48
C ALA A 52 1.23 -10.69 -2.51
N SER A 53 0.29 -9.93 -1.92
CA SER A 53 0.28 -8.47 -1.90
C SER A 53 1.05 -7.86 -0.73
#